data_AF-A0A2T2XCQ0-F1
#
_entry.id   AF-A0A2T2XCQ0-F1
#
_cell.length_a   1.000
_cell.length_b   1.000
_cell.length_c   1.000
_cell.angle_alpha   90.00
_cell.angle_beta   90.00
_cell.angle_gamma   90.00
#
_symmetry.space_group_name_H-M   'P 1'
#
loop_
_entity.id
_entity.type
_entity.pdbx_description
1 polymer ?
#
loop_
_entity_poly.entity_id
_entity_poly.type
_entity_poly.pdbx_seq_one_letter_code
_entity_poly.pdbx_strand_id
1 'polypeptide(L)'
;MTLTVGMKAPRLRVKFSDGNQAAIDDGQQRWSVLIFWKPECQASQAALRALELLYQGYSPDLQVIGIAQDTQMGDGGAFAQSLGVTFSILDDAPDYEISWLYDPLITPTLFVVDPKTSLIMYRLEAFDKVAFMTLSERLAGRFNLLESVLLPADIPGLVPG
;
A
#
# COMPACT_ATOMS: atom_id res chain seq x y z
N MET A 1 -13.84 13.70 -0.11
CA MET A 1 -12.59 14.48 -0.13
C MET A 1 -11.46 13.53 0.16
N THR A 2 -10.48 13.45 -0.75
CA THR A 2 -9.28 12.60 -0.59
C THR A 2 -8.56 12.90 0.71
N LEU A 3 -8.21 11.86 1.45
CA LEU A 3 -7.48 12.00 2.71
C LEU A 3 -6.06 12.54 2.47
N THR A 4 -5.56 13.36 3.39
CA THR A 4 -4.22 13.96 3.32
C THR A 4 -3.37 13.57 4.53
N VAL A 5 -2.06 13.81 4.44
CA VAL A 5 -1.14 13.68 5.57
C VAL A 5 -1.65 14.51 6.76
N GLY A 6 -1.58 13.93 7.97
CA GLY A 6 -2.05 14.52 9.22
C GLY A 6 -3.52 14.25 9.55
N MET A 7 -4.30 13.67 8.64
CA MET A 7 -5.65 13.18 8.95
C MET A 7 -5.60 11.79 9.59
N LYS A 8 -6.63 11.44 10.37
CA LYS A 8 -6.82 10.06 10.83
C LYS A 8 -7.31 9.18 9.68
N ALA A 9 -6.64 8.06 9.47
CA ALA A 9 -7.08 7.01 8.58
C ALA A 9 -8.40 6.40 9.11
N PRO A 10 -9.41 6.18 8.24
CA PRO A 10 -10.62 5.45 8.59
C PRO A 10 -10.29 4.08 9.17
N ARG A 11 -10.98 3.73 10.25
CA ARG A 11 -10.83 2.41 10.87
C ARG A 11 -11.23 1.34 9.88
N LEU A 12 -10.39 0.33 9.76
CA LEU A 12 -10.60 -0.78 8.85
C LEU A 12 -10.38 -2.09 9.60
N ARG A 13 -11.25 -3.07 9.36
CA ARG A 13 -11.02 -4.47 9.74
C ARG A 13 -11.41 -5.33 8.55
N VAL A 14 -10.41 -5.96 7.95
CA VAL A 14 -10.57 -6.74 6.72
C VAL A 14 -10.16 -8.18 6.97
N LYS A 15 -10.94 -9.08 6.39
CA LYS A 15 -10.62 -10.51 6.30
C LYS A 15 -10.35 -10.81 4.84
N PHE A 16 -9.19 -11.39 4.57
CA PHE A 16 -8.78 -11.77 3.23
C PHE A 16 -9.25 -13.18 2.91
N SER A 17 -9.28 -13.51 1.61
CA SER A 17 -9.71 -14.83 1.13
C SER A 17 -8.78 -15.98 1.57
N ASP A 18 -7.52 -15.67 1.85
CA ASP A 18 -6.53 -16.61 2.41
C ASP A 18 -6.72 -16.87 3.93
N GLY A 19 -7.70 -16.22 4.57
CA GLY A 19 -7.99 -16.32 6.00
C GLY A 19 -7.19 -15.36 6.88
N ASN A 20 -6.24 -14.60 6.31
CA ASN A 20 -5.52 -13.55 7.02
C ASN A 20 -6.48 -12.39 7.36
N GLN A 21 -6.08 -11.60 8.35
CA GLN A 21 -6.82 -10.41 8.75
C GLN A 21 -5.86 -9.24 8.91
N ALA A 22 -6.32 -8.06 8.53
CA ALA A 22 -5.62 -6.81 8.82
C ALA A 22 -6.58 -5.80 9.44
N ALA A 23 -6.00 -4.92 10.24
CA ALA A 23 -6.72 -3.85 10.91
C ALA A 23 -5.94 -2.54 10.84
N ILE A 24 -6.68 -1.46 10.64
CA ILE A 24 -6.24 -0.08 10.80
C ILE A 24 -7.06 0.50 11.96
N ASP A 25 -6.41 0.72 13.10
CA ASP A 25 -7.02 1.32 14.30
C ASP A 25 -5.92 1.93 15.19
N ASP A 26 -6.32 2.66 16.22
CA ASP A 26 -5.40 3.17 17.23
C ASP A 26 -4.86 2.00 18.07
N GLY A 27 -3.57 2.04 18.42
CA GLY A 27 -2.94 1.06 19.31
C GLY A 27 -2.51 -0.25 18.63
N GLN A 28 -2.39 -0.27 17.30
CA GLN A 28 -1.72 -1.36 16.60
C GLN A 28 -0.21 -1.38 16.93
N GLN A 29 0.47 -2.47 16.56
CA GLN A 29 1.91 -2.60 16.73
C GLN A 29 2.68 -2.24 15.45
N ARG A 30 2.10 -2.55 14.28
CA ARG A 30 2.77 -2.47 12.97
C ARG A 30 2.30 -1.27 12.18
N TRP A 31 3.24 -0.60 11.53
CA TRP A 31 2.92 0.42 10.54
C TRP A 31 2.14 -0.18 9.38
N SER A 32 1.22 0.58 8.83
CA SER A 32 0.36 0.08 7.74
C SER A 32 0.55 0.89 6.48
N VAL A 33 0.70 0.20 5.36
CA VAL A 33 0.58 0.79 4.03
C VAL A 33 -0.72 0.30 3.41
N LEU A 34 -1.58 1.22 3.02
CA LEU A 34 -2.70 0.92 2.13
C LEU A 34 -2.34 1.42 0.73
N ILE A 35 -2.47 0.56 -0.28
CA ILE A 35 -2.31 0.95 -1.68
C ILE A 35 -3.62 0.70 -2.43
N PHE A 36 -4.17 1.74 -3.05
CA PHE A 36 -5.29 1.67 -3.97
C PHE A 36 -4.74 1.56 -5.38
N TRP A 37 -5.11 0.51 -6.11
CA TRP A 37 -4.49 0.16 -7.38
C TRP A 37 -5.46 -0.54 -8.32
N LYS A 38 -5.15 -0.61 -9.61
CA LYS A 38 -5.92 -1.41 -10.59
C LYS A 38 -5.02 -2.15 -11.60
N PRO A 39 -5.43 -3.32 -12.11
CA PRO A 39 -4.58 -4.17 -12.97
C PRO A 39 -4.08 -3.50 -14.26
N GLU A 40 -4.92 -2.72 -14.93
CA GLU A 40 -4.64 -2.10 -16.23
C GLU A 40 -3.70 -0.89 -16.14
N CYS A 41 -3.30 -0.48 -14.92
CA CYS A 41 -2.43 0.66 -14.68
C CYS A 41 -0.96 0.22 -14.52
N GLN A 42 -0.09 0.61 -15.46
CA GLN A 42 1.34 0.29 -15.39
C GLN A 42 2.01 0.88 -14.13
N ALA A 43 1.61 2.08 -13.71
CA ALA A 43 2.11 2.68 -12.47
C ALA A 43 1.71 1.85 -11.24
N SER A 44 0.50 1.28 -11.24
CA SER A 44 0.03 0.39 -10.17
C SER A 44 0.87 -0.88 -10.10
N GLN A 45 1.17 -1.51 -11.25
CA GLN A 45 2.03 -2.70 -11.28
C GLN A 45 3.45 -2.41 -10.77
N ALA A 46 4.03 -1.25 -11.13
CA ALA A 46 5.33 -0.82 -10.63
C ALA A 46 5.31 -0.56 -9.11
N ALA A 47 4.27 0.10 -8.61
CA ALA A 47 4.08 0.37 -7.18
C ALA A 47 3.93 -0.93 -6.38
N LEU A 48 3.15 -1.90 -6.86
CA LEU A 48 2.99 -3.20 -6.21
C LEU A 48 4.33 -3.94 -6.08
N ARG A 49 5.14 -4.00 -7.15
CA ARG A 49 6.46 -4.64 -7.11
C ARG A 49 7.42 -3.93 -6.16
N ALA A 50 7.41 -2.60 -6.15
CA ALA A 50 8.22 -1.83 -5.20
C ALA A 50 7.77 -2.06 -3.75
N LEU A 51 6.46 -2.11 -3.49
CA LEU A 51 5.92 -2.40 -2.17
C LEU A 51 6.22 -3.80 -1.70
N GLU A 52 6.26 -4.78 -2.59
CA GLU A 52 6.63 -6.15 -2.21
C GLU A 52 8.03 -6.19 -1.59
N LEU A 53 8.99 -5.46 -2.17
CA LEU A 53 10.34 -5.37 -1.61
C LEU A 53 10.34 -4.73 -0.22
N LEU A 54 9.59 -3.64 -0.04
CA LEU A 54 9.46 -2.97 1.26
C LEU A 54 8.74 -3.86 2.28
N TYR A 55 7.69 -4.56 1.87
CA TYR A 55 6.94 -5.49 2.71
C TYR A 55 7.84 -6.61 3.22
N GLN A 56 8.60 -7.26 2.34
CA GLN A 56 9.54 -8.31 2.72
C GLN A 56 10.66 -7.79 3.62
N GLY A 57 11.25 -6.64 3.27
CA GLY A 57 12.40 -6.10 3.99
C GLY A 57 12.07 -5.47 5.34
N TYR A 58 10.82 -5.08 5.58
CA TYR A 58 10.37 -4.46 6.83
C TYR A 58 9.36 -5.28 7.62
N SER A 59 9.08 -6.52 7.21
CA SER A 59 8.33 -7.45 8.04
C SER A 59 9.17 -7.85 9.28
N PRO A 60 8.57 -7.96 10.49
CA PRO A 60 7.15 -7.86 10.78
C PRO A 60 6.67 -6.46 11.17
N ASP A 61 7.49 -5.41 11.12
CA ASP A 61 7.13 -4.05 11.58
C ASP A 61 6.19 -3.31 10.63
N LEU A 62 6.12 -3.74 9.37
CA LEU A 62 5.25 -3.22 8.32
C LEU A 62 4.20 -4.25 7.88
N GLN A 63 2.94 -3.84 7.82
CA GLN A 63 1.89 -4.54 7.07
C GLN A 63 1.52 -3.74 5.81
N VAL A 64 1.24 -4.44 4.72
CA VAL A 64 0.76 -3.84 3.48
C VAL A 64 -0.59 -4.46 3.12
N ILE A 65 -1.55 -3.62 2.75
CA ILE A 65 -2.89 -4.00 2.31
C ILE A 65 -3.10 -3.42 0.91
N GLY A 66 -3.19 -4.28 -0.09
CA GLY A 66 -3.54 -3.86 -1.45
C GLY A 66 -5.06 -3.83 -1.63
N ILE A 67 -5.61 -2.65 -1.89
CA ILE A 67 -7.02 -2.44 -2.22
C ILE A 67 -7.15 -2.38 -3.74
N ALA A 68 -7.57 -3.50 -4.33
CA ALA A 68 -7.72 -3.64 -5.76
C ALA A 68 -9.04 -3.01 -6.22
N GLN A 69 -8.94 -2.04 -7.13
CA GLN A 69 -10.03 -1.37 -7.81
C GLN A 69 -10.19 -1.94 -9.22
N ASP A 70 -11.42 -1.88 -9.75
CA ASP A 70 -11.75 -2.24 -11.13
C ASP A 70 -11.28 -3.65 -11.56
N THR A 71 -11.26 -4.62 -10.65
CA THR A 71 -10.87 -6.01 -10.97
C THR A 71 -11.99 -6.77 -11.67
N GLN A 72 -11.64 -7.67 -12.59
CA GLN A 72 -12.63 -8.49 -13.27
C GLN A 72 -13.05 -9.63 -12.34
N MET A 73 -14.28 -9.56 -11.81
CA MET A 73 -14.84 -10.62 -10.96
C MET A 73 -13.99 -10.95 -9.71
N GLY A 74 -13.29 -9.98 -9.12
CA GLY A 74 -12.54 -10.18 -7.88
C GLY A 74 -11.23 -10.98 -8.07
N ASP A 75 -10.55 -10.79 -9.20
CA ASP A 75 -9.30 -11.47 -9.54
C ASP A 75 -8.04 -10.71 -9.12
N GLY A 76 -8.16 -9.62 -8.36
CA GLY A 76 -7.04 -8.76 -7.97
C GLY A 76 -5.94 -9.51 -7.23
N GLY A 77 -6.31 -10.43 -6.33
CA GLY A 77 -5.35 -11.29 -5.64
C GLY A 77 -4.53 -12.17 -6.59
N ALA A 78 -5.18 -12.81 -7.56
CA ALA A 78 -4.50 -13.66 -8.55
C ALA A 78 -3.60 -12.83 -9.48
N PHE A 79 -4.05 -11.66 -9.89
CA PHE A 79 -3.24 -10.74 -10.69
C PHE A 79 -2.00 -10.26 -9.92
N ALA A 80 -2.15 -9.83 -8.67
CA ALA A 80 -1.02 -9.40 -7.85
C ALA A 80 -0.01 -10.53 -7.62
N GLN A 81 -0.47 -11.76 -7.38
CA GLN A 81 0.39 -12.95 -7.28
C GLN A 81 1.19 -13.19 -8.57
N SER A 82 0.60 -12.96 -9.75
CA SER A 82 1.34 -13.05 -11.02
C SER A 82 2.48 -12.04 -11.16
N LEU A 83 2.43 -10.95 -10.38
CA LEU A 83 3.51 -9.95 -10.26
C LEU A 83 4.53 -10.28 -9.17
N GLY A 84 4.36 -11.40 -8.46
CA GLY A 84 5.20 -11.81 -7.32
C GLY A 84 4.82 -11.17 -5.99
N VAL A 85 3.65 -10.52 -5.89
CA VAL A 85 3.17 -9.92 -4.63
C VAL A 85 2.73 -11.00 -3.65
N THR A 86 3.12 -10.86 -2.39
CA THR A 86 2.80 -11.80 -1.31
C THR A 86 2.08 -11.15 -0.13
N PHE A 87 2.02 -9.82 -0.05
CA PHE A 87 1.13 -9.15 0.91
C PHE A 87 -0.34 -9.32 0.51
N SER A 88 -1.22 -9.17 1.50
CA SER A 88 -2.65 -9.43 1.31
C SER A 88 -3.33 -8.41 0.41
N ILE A 89 -4.14 -8.92 -0.51
CA ILE A 89 -4.97 -8.14 -1.44
C ILE A 89 -6.43 -8.31 -1.08
N LEU A 90 -7.16 -7.20 -1.10
CA LEU A 90 -8.60 -7.15 -1.00
C LEU A 90 -9.16 -6.53 -2.28
N ASP A 91 -10.05 -7.26 -2.94
CA ASP A 91 -10.90 -6.73 -4.01
C ASP A 91 -12.00 -5.85 -3.40
N ASP A 92 -12.01 -4.57 -3.77
CA ASP A 92 -12.97 -3.59 -3.24
C ASP A 92 -14.18 -3.40 -4.17
N ALA A 93 -14.11 -3.93 -5.39
CA ALA A 93 -15.24 -3.98 -6.32
C ALA A 93 -16.27 -5.04 -5.88
N PRO A 94 -17.58 -4.85 -6.19
CA PRO A 94 -18.14 -3.75 -6.99
C PRO A 94 -18.56 -2.52 -6.20
N ASP A 95 -18.56 -2.58 -4.86
CA ASP A 95 -19.17 -1.54 -4.01
C ASP A 95 -18.20 -0.39 -3.66
N TYR A 96 -16.89 -0.63 -3.79
CA TYR A 96 -15.81 0.32 -3.56
C TYR A 96 -15.82 0.91 -2.14
N GLU A 97 -16.29 0.15 -1.14
CA GLU A 97 -16.55 0.64 0.21
C GLU A 97 -15.31 1.31 0.82
N ILE A 98 -14.13 0.72 0.68
CA ILE A 98 -12.89 1.25 1.26
C ILE A 98 -12.36 2.41 0.41
N SER A 99 -12.46 2.29 -0.90
CA SER A 99 -12.12 3.36 -1.84
C SER A 99 -12.91 4.63 -1.57
N TRP A 100 -14.20 4.53 -1.24
CA TRP A 100 -15.02 5.69 -0.86
C TRP A 100 -14.58 6.32 0.47
N LEU A 101 -14.10 5.53 1.42
CA LEU A 101 -13.64 6.04 2.72
C LEU A 101 -12.33 6.82 2.61
N TYR A 102 -11.41 6.39 1.74
CA TYR A 102 -10.11 7.03 1.54
C TYR A 102 -10.10 8.05 0.39
N ASP A 103 -11.05 7.89 -0.55
CA ASP A 103 -11.35 8.75 -1.71
C ASP A 103 -10.09 9.08 -2.56
N PRO A 104 -9.30 8.08 -3.00
CA PRO A 104 -8.10 8.34 -3.79
C PRO A 104 -8.45 8.96 -5.15
N LEU A 105 -7.78 10.05 -5.51
CA LEU A 105 -8.05 10.77 -6.76
C LEU A 105 -7.55 10.01 -8.00
N ILE A 106 -6.43 9.30 -7.88
CA ILE A 106 -5.79 8.54 -8.96
C ILE A 106 -5.27 7.19 -8.45
N THR A 107 -4.94 6.28 -9.36
CA THR A 107 -4.23 5.04 -9.03
C THR A 107 -2.83 4.99 -9.67
N PRO A 108 -1.82 4.48 -8.95
CA PRO A 108 -1.88 4.08 -7.56
C PRO A 108 -1.93 5.31 -6.62
N THR A 109 -2.64 5.16 -5.50
CA THR A 109 -2.50 6.06 -4.34
C THR A 109 -2.17 5.22 -3.13
N LEU A 110 -1.18 5.67 -2.36
CA LEU A 110 -0.70 4.99 -1.18
C LEU A 110 -0.84 5.88 0.05
N PHE A 111 -1.24 5.29 1.17
CA PHE A 111 -1.29 5.90 2.49
C PHE A 111 -0.46 5.10 3.47
N VAL A 112 0.42 5.77 4.21
CA VAL A 112 1.18 5.17 5.33
C VAL A 112 0.60 5.65 6.63
N VAL A 113 0.17 4.72 7.47
CA VAL A 113 -0.57 4.99 8.70
C VAL A 113 0.26 4.61 9.91
N ASP A 114 0.36 5.55 10.85
CA ASP A 114 1.02 5.33 12.13
C ASP A 114 0.16 4.41 13.03
N PRO A 115 0.75 3.35 13.61
CA PRO A 115 -0.01 2.34 14.36
C PRO A 115 -0.57 2.84 15.69
N LYS A 116 0.02 3.87 16.29
CA LYS A 116 -0.36 4.37 17.61
C LYS A 116 -1.48 5.40 17.51
N THR A 117 -1.44 6.23 16.48
CA THR A 117 -2.29 7.42 16.34
C THR A 117 -3.32 7.33 15.21
N SER A 118 -3.21 6.32 14.36
CA SER A 118 -3.93 6.19 13.08
C SER A 118 -3.73 7.37 12.14
N LEU A 119 -2.71 8.21 12.35
CA LEU A 119 -2.46 9.34 11.46
C LEU A 119 -1.83 8.86 10.16
N ILE A 120 -2.30 9.44 9.05
CA ILE A 120 -1.64 9.31 7.76
C ILE A 120 -0.35 10.12 7.82
N MET A 121 0.79 9.45 7.83
CA MET A 121 2.11 10.06 7.93
C MET A 121 2.70 10.36 6.56
N TYR A 122 2.39 9.54 5.56
CA TYR A 122 2.84 9.73 4.19
C TYR A 122 1.71 9.39 3.22
N ARG A 123 1.68 10.13 2.11
CA ARG A 123 0.82 9.86 0.96
C ARG A 123 1.66 9.93 -0.30
N LEU A 124 1.57 8.92 -1.16
CA LEU A 124 2.17 8.93 -2.49
C LEU A 124 1.07 8.73 -3.53
N GLU A 125 1.20 9.38 -4.67
CA GLU A 125 0.28 9.29 -5.80
C GLU A 125 1.12 9.04 -7.05
N ALA A 126 0.57 8.27 -8.00
CA ALA A 126 1.32 7.71 -9.11
C ALA A 126 2.53 6.88 -8.64
N PHE A 127 3.41 6.48 -9.57
CA PHE A 127 4.63 5.77 -9.22
C PHE A 127 5.86 6.62 -9.53
N ASP A 128 6.61 6.98 -8.49
CA ASP A 128 7.93 7.62 -8.57
C ASP A 128 8.92 6.82 -7.70
N LYS A 129 9.91 6.20 -8.35
CA LYS A 129 10.95 5.41 -7.68
C LYS A 129 11.70 6.20 -6.61
N VAL A 130 11.98 7.48 -6.84
CA VAL A 130 12.67 8.32 -5.85
C VAL A 130 11.80 8.50 -4.62
N ALA A 131 10.51 8.77 -4.82
CA ALA A 131 9.57 8.89 -3.72
C ALA A 131 9.44 7.59 -2.90
N PHE A 132 9.46 6.43 -3.56
CA PHE A 132 9.48 5.12 -2.89
C PHE A 132 10.79 4.86 -2.13
N MET A 133 11.95 5.22 -2.69
CA MET A 133 13.23 5.11 -1.97
C MET A 133 13.26 6.04 -0.75
N THR A 134 12.77 7.27 -0.88
CA THR A 134 12.62 8.20 0.25
C THR A 134 11.65 7.66 1.30
N LEU A 135 10.55 7.02 0.89
CA LEU A 135 9.65 6.34 1.83
C LEU A 135 10.38 5.20 2.55
N SER A 136 11.16 4.40 1.82
CA SER A 136 11.96 3.31 2.38
C SER A 136 12.94 3.81 3.45
N GLU A 137 13.70 4.87 3.17
CA GLU A 137 14.60 5.51 4.14
C GLU A 137 13.87 6.00 5.39
N ARG A 138 12.70 6.63 5.21
CA ARG A 138 11.88 7.11 6.33
C ARG A 138 11.38 5.96 7.18
N LEU A 139 10.95 4.85 6.58
CA LEU A 139 10.51 3.65 7.30
C LEU A 139 11.68 2.99 8.05
N ALA A 140 12.83 2.82 7.40
CA ALA A 140 14.04 2.29 8.05
C ALA A 140 14.41 3.10 9.31
N GLY A 141 14.39 4.43 9.21
CA GLY A 141 14.62 5.31 10.36
C GLY A 141 13.58 5.15 11.48
N ARG A 142 12.30 4.89 11.13
CA ARG A 142 11.24 4.60 12.13
C ARG A 142 11.42 3.25 12.81
N PHE A 143 11.96 2.28 12.09
CA PHE A 143 12.25 0.93 12.58
C PHE A 143 13.64 0.80 13.22
N ASN A 144 14.40 1.91 13.31
CA ASN A 144 15.79 1.93 13.78
C ASN A 144 16.72 0.96 13.02
N LEU A 145 16.49 0.80 11.72
CA LEU A 145 17.33 0.01 10.83
C LEU A 145 18.48 0.88 10.29
N LEU A 146 19.65 0.28 10.12
CA LEU A 146 20.85 0.97 9.61
C LEU A 146 20.76 1.25 8.10
N GLU A 147 20.07 0.38 7.37
CA GLU A 147 19.95 0.44 5.92
C GLU A 147 18.48 0.39 5.51
N SER A 148 18.16 1.10 4.44
CA SER A 148 16.85 1.03 3.80
C SER A 148 16.83 -0.05 2.73
N VAL A 149 15.64 -0.59 2.47
CA VAL A 149 15.39 -1.45 1.31
C VAL A 149 15.59 -0.63 0.04
N LEU A 150 16.49 -1.11 -0.81
CA LEU A 150 16.78 -0.50 -2.11
C LEU A 150 15.88 -1.09 -3.19
N LEU A 151 15.51 -0.25 -4.17
CA LEU A 151 14.79 -0.69 -5.36
C LEU A 151 15.79 -1.03 -6.48
N PRO A 152 15.71 -2.22 -7.09
CA PRO A 152 16.64 -2.63 -8.13
C PRO A 152 16.52 -1.77 -9.39
N ALA A 153 17.54 -1.81 -10.24
CA ALA A 153 17.70 -0.89 -11.38
C ALA A 153 16.60 -1.03 -12.45
N ASP A 154 16.01 -2.21 -12.57
CA ASP A 154 14.94 -2.57 -13.52
C ASP A 154 13.56 -2.02 -13.13
N ILE A 155 13.38 -1.57 -11.89
CA ILE A 155 12.20 -0.79 -11.51
C ILE A 155 12.26 0.57 -12.23
N PRO A 156 11.20 0.96 -12.98
CA PRO A 156 11.17 2.19 -13.76
C PRO A 156 11.35 3.44 -12.88
N GLY A 157 11.69 4.58 -13.48
CA GLY A 157 11.87 5.84 -12.75
C GLY A 157 10.54 6.48 -12.33
N LEU A 158 9.92 7.21 -13.24
CA LEU A 158 8.57 7.77 -13.09
C LEU A 158 7.62 7.05 -14.04
N VAL A 159 6.49 6.59 -13.53
CA VAL A 159 5.37 6.08 -14.34
C VAL A 159 4.14 6.90 -13.93
N PRO A 160 3.65 7.81 -14.79
CA PRO A 160 2.46 8.58 -14.50
C PRO A 160 1.24 7.66 -14.35
N GLY A 161 0.35 8.03 -13.43
CA GLY A 161 -0.93 7.35 -13.18
C GLY A 161 -2.02 7.75 -14.15
#